data_AF-A0A519T5T9-F1
#
_entry.id   AF-A0A519T5T9-F1
#
_cell.length_a   1.000
_cell.length_b   1.000
_cell.length_c   1.000
_cell.angle_alpha   90.00
_cell.angle_beta   90.00
_cell.angle_gamma   90.00
#
_symmetry.space_group_name_H-M   'P 1'
#
loop_
_entity.id
_entity.type
_entity.pdbx_description
1 polymer ?
#
loop_
_entity_poly.entity_id
_entity_poly.type
_entity_poly.pdbx_seq_one_letter_code
_entity_poly.pdbx_strand_id
1 'polypeptide(L)' 'MNVAVIGSGTMGNGIAHVFAQHGFAVALIDINQPALDRGV' A
#
# COMPACT_ATOMS: atom_id res chain seq x y z
N MET A 1 4.13 -14.91 2.21
CA MET A 1 3.45 -14.46 0.98
C MET A 1 3.64 -12.96 0.88
N ASN A 2 4.01 -12.47 -0.30
CA ASN A 2 4.33 -11.06 -0.53
C ASN A 2 3.26 -10.45 -1.42
N VAL A 3 2.74 -9.28 -1.04
CA VAL A 3 1.65 -8.58 -1.73
C VAL A 3 2.19 -7.26 -2.27
N ALA A 4 1.95 -6.97 -3.54
CA ALA A 4 2.25 -5.67 -4.13
C ALA A 4 0.94 -4.95 -4.46
N VAL A 5 0.78 -3.74 -3.95
CA VAL A 5 -0.37 -2.88 -4.23
C VAL A 5 0.11 -1.71 -5.08
N ILE A 6 -0.46 -1.57 -6.28
CA ILE A 6 -0.11 -0.51 -7.23
C ILE A 6 -1.17 0.58 -7.15
N GLY A 7 -0.75 1.77 -6.76
CA GLY A 7 -1.57 2.94 -6.44
C GLY A 7 -1.69 3.15 -4.93
N SER A 8 -1.35 4.35 -4.46
CA SER A 8 -1.39 4.75 -3.03
C SER A 8 -2.56 5.68 -2.68
N GLY A 9 -3.60 5.70 -3.51
CA GLY A 9 -4.87 6.37 -3.18
C GLY A 9 -5.62 5.68 -2.03
N THR A 10 -6.79 6.20 -1.67
CA THR A 10 -7.58 5.73 -0.51
C THR A 10 -7.81 4.21 -0.51
N MET A 11 -8.17 3.64 -1.67
CA MET A 11 -8.39 2.20 -1.80
C MET A 11 -7.08 1.40 -1.70
N GLY A 12 -5.99 1.88 -2.31
CA GLY A 12 -4.69 1.22 -2.29
C GLY A 12 -4.13 1.12 -0.88
N ASN A 13 -4.19 2.23 -0.12
CA ASN A 13 -3.83 2.22 1.30
C ASN A 13 -4.71 1.28 2.12
N GLY A 14 -6.02 1.27 1.89
CA GLY A 14 -6.94 0.36 2.60
C GLY A 14 -6.61 -1.11 2.35
N ILE A 15 -6.35 -1.48 1.09
CA ILE A 15 -5.95 -2.85 0.71
C ILE A 15 -4.62 -3.20 1.38
N ALA A 16 -3.62 -2.34 1.26
CA ALA A 16 -2.30 -2.57 1.86
C ALA A 16 -2.39 -2.71 3.39
N HIS A 17 -3.22 -1.90 4.03
CA HIS A 17 -3.44 -1.93 5.47
C HIS A 17 -4.07 -3.24 5.94
N VAL A 18 -5.12 -3.73 5.26
CA VAL A 18 -5.76 -5.01 5.62
C VAL A 18 -4.78 -6.16 5.49
N PHE A 19 -3.99 -6.24 4.42
CA PHE A 19 -2.99 -7.30 4.28
C PHE A 19 -1.87 -7.18 5.33
N ALA A 20 -1.40 -5.97 5.63
CA ALA A 20 -0.41 -5.75 6.68
C ALA A 20 -0.93 -6.18 8.07
N GLN A 21 -2.19 -5.87 8.40
CA GLN A 21 -2.83 -6.31 9.64
C GLN A 21 -2.91 -7.84 9.80
N HIS A 22 -2.97 -8.58 8.69
CA HIS A 22 -2.98 -10.04 8.69
C HIS A 22 -1.55 -10.65 8.61
N GLY A 23 -0.51 -9.83 8.79
CA GLY A 23 0.88 -10.29 8.86
C GLY A 23 1.53 -10.58 7.50
N PHE A 24 0.94 -10.10 6.40
CA PHE A 24 1.56 -10.21 5.08
C PHE A 24 2.58 -9.08 4.87
N ALA A 25 3.69 -9.40 4.20
CA ALA A 25 4.63 -8.39 3.73
C ALA A 25 4.02 -7.67 2.51
N VAL A 26 3.78 -6.36 2.63
CA VAL A 26 3.12 -5.56 1.59
C VAL A 26 4.08 -4.48 1.08
N ALA A 27 4.21 -4.39 -0.25
CA ALA A 27 4.86 -3.28 -0.92
C ALA A 27 3.80 -2.39 -1.58
N LEU A 28 3.78 -1.11 -1.21
CA LEU A 28 2.93 -0.09 -1.86
C LEU A 28 3.76 0.64 -2.92
N ILE A 29 3.25 0.69 -4.15
CA ILE A 29 3.97 1.24 -5.31
C ILE A 29 3.09 2.30 -5.95
N ASP A 30 3.58 3.53 -6.07
CA ASP A 30 2.95 4.59 -6.85
C ASP A 30 4.01 5.31 -7.67
N ILE A 31 3.62 5.87 -8.81
CA ILE A 31 4.51 6.66 -9.66
C ILE A 31 4.74 8.06 -9.10
N ASN A 32 3.84 8.52 -8.23
CA ASN A 32 3.85 9.85 -7.64
C ASN A 32 4.33 9.77 -6.18
N GLN A 33 5.57 10.19 -5.93
CA GLN A 33 6.14 10.15 -4.58
C GLN A 33 5.30 10.89 -3.51
N PRO A 34 4.79 12.11 -3.78
CA PRO A 34 3.83 12.77 -2.90
C PRO A 34 2.56 11.96 -2.57
N ALA A 35 2.18 10.98 -3.40
CA ALA A 35 1.07 10.09 -3.09
C ALA A 35 1.50 8.97 -2.13
N LEU A 36 2.75 8.50 -2.19
CA LEU A 36 3.30 7.53 -1.24
C LEU A 36 3.52 8.18 0.13
N ASP A 37 4.04 9.41 0.17
CA ASP A 37 4.29 10.14 1.43
C ASP A 37 3.01 10.38 2.26
N ARG A 38 1.85 10.47 1.59
CA ARG A 38 0.53 10.62 2.24
C ARG A 38 -0.07 9.30 2.73
N GLY A 39 0.48 8.17 2.31
CA GLY A 39 0.00 6.83 2.65
C GLY A 39 0.69 6.18 3.85
N VAL A 40 1.61 6.90 4.50
CA VAL A 40 2.30 6.50 5.74
C VAL A 40 1.62 7.09 6.96
#